data_AF-A0A259CZH5-F1
#
_entry.id   AF-A0A259CZH5-F1
#
_cell.length_a   1.000
_cell.length_b   1.000
_cell.length_c   1.000
_cell.angle_alpha   90.00
_cell.angle_beta   90.00
_cell.angle_gamma   90.00
#
_symmetry.space_group_name_H-M   'P 1'
#
loop_
_entity.id
_entity.type
_entity.pdbx_description
1 polymer ?
#
loop_
_entity_poly.entity_id
_entity_poly.type
_entity_poly.pdbx_seq_one_letter_code
_entity_poly.pdbx_strand_id
1 'polypeptide(L)' 'MTYSPRDDRYDRMSYRRLGRSGLMLPAISLGLWHNFGHDTPHAVKQTICRTAFDHGITHFDLANNYGPP' A
#
# COMPACT_ATOMS: atom_id res chain seq x y z
N MET A 1 -13.83 -9.48 11.77
CA MET A 1 -14.61 -9.31 10.53
C MET A 1 -13.67 -9.45 9.35
N THR A 2 -14.13 -10.10 8.28
CA THR A 2 -13.38 -10.20 7.03
C THR A 2 -13.38 -8.85 6.32
N TYR A 3 -12.22 -8.39 5.86
CA TYR A 3 -12.10 -7.15 5.09
C TYR A 3 -12.58 -7.38 3.64
N SER A 4 -13.46 -6.50 3.16
CA SER A 4 -13.82 -6.39 1.74
C SER A 4 -13.32 -5.05 1.21
N PRO A 5 -12.48 -5.01 0.17
CA PRO A 5 -12.03 -3.77 -0.45
C PRO A 5 -13.20 -2.98 -1.05
N ARG A 6 -13.09 -1.66 -1.09
CA ARG A 6 -14.07 -0.80 -1.79
C ARG A 6 -14.15 -1.13 -3.26
N ASP A 7 -15.36 -1.27 -3.80
CA ASP A 7 -15.59 -1.61 -5.21
C ASP A 7 -15.11 -0.52 -6.18
N ASP A 8 -15.12 0.74 -5.75
CA ASP A 8 -14.75 1.94 -6.52
C ASP A 8 -13.26 2.32 -6.41
N ARG A 9 -12.42 1.48 -5.78
CA ARG A 9 -11.01 1.79 -5.49
C ARG A 9 -10.16 2.15 -6.71
N TYR A 10 -10.58 1.75 -7.91
CA TYR A 10 -9.86 2.02 -9.16
C TYR A 10 -10.35 3.27 -9.90
N ASP A 11 -11.45 3.90 -9.46
CA ASP A 11 -12.11 4.97 -10.21
C ASP A 11 -11.33 6.30 -10.15
N ARG A 12 -10.53 6.49 -9.10
CA ARG A 12 -9.84 7.76 -8.80
C ARG A 12 -8.33 7.70 -8.90
N MET A 13 -7.71 6.54 -8.66
CA MET A 13 -6.26 6.41 -8.69
C MET A 13 -5.73 6.51 -10.13
N SER A 14 -4.77 7.41 -10.36
CA SER A 14 -4.06 7.45 -11.64
C SER A 14 -2.96 6.39 -11.67
N TYR A 15 -2.93 5.57 -12.70
CA TYR A 15 -1.87 4.58 -12.92
C TYR A 15 -0.90 5.04 -14.02
N ARG A 16 0.40 4.86 -13.80
CA ARG A 16 1.48 5.29 -14.70
C ARG A 16 2.33 4.11 -15.11
N ARG A 17 2.72 4.07 -16.39
CA ARG A 17 3.60 3.01 -16.92
C ARG A 17 5.00 3.12 -16.34
N LEU A 18 5.57 1.99 -15.89
CA LEU A 18 6.94 1.92 -15.43
C LEU A 18 7.89 1.83 -16.62
N GLY A 19 8.34 2.99 -17.10
CA GLY A 19 9.23 3.10 -18.26
C GLY A 19 8.60 2.49 -19.52
N ARG A 20 9.35 1.60 -20.19
CA ARG A 20 8.89 0.88 -21.40
C ARG A 20 8.21 -0.46 -21.10
N SER A 21 8.00 -0.80 -19.82
CA SER A 21 7.39 -2.08 -19.44
C SER A 21 5.87 -2.07 -19.60
N GLY A 22 5.25 -3.26 -19.52
CA GLY A 22 3.81 -3.41 -19.40
C GLY A 22 3.25 -3.02 -18.03
N LEU A 23 4.11 -2.89 -17.02
CA LEU A 23 3.71 -2.69 -15.63
C LEU A 23 3.24 -1.26 -15.40
N MET A 24 2.11 -1.13 -14.71
CA MET A 24 1.53 0.14 -14.30
C MET A 24 1.60 0.25 -12.78
N LEU A 25 2.13 1.36 -12.27
CA LEU A 25 2.18 1.66 -10.83
C LEU A 25 1.18 2.78 -10.50
N PRO A 26 0.60 2.80 -9.29
CA PRO A 26 -0.23 3.91 -8.85
C PRO A 26 0.63 5.18 -8.75
N ALA A 27 0.05 6.34 -9.04
CA ALA A 27 0.75 7.63 -8.94
C ALA A 27 1.25 7.92 -7.51
N ILE A 28 0.65 7.27 -6.51
CA ILE A 28 1.07 7.27 -5.10
C ILE A 28 1.24 5.81 -4.66
N SER A 29 2.39 5.48 -4.06
CA SER A 29 2.69 4.15 -3.50
C SER A 29 2.82 4.23 -1.97
N LEU A 30 2.64 3.10 -1.27
CA LEU A 30 2.83 3.03 0.18
C LEU A 30 4.16 2.35 0.51
N GLY A 31 5.10 3.08 1.14
CA GLY A 31 6.32 2.50 1.70
C GLY A 31 6.14 2.07 3.15
N LEU A 32 6.72 0.93 3.52
CA LEU A 32 6.59 0.32 4.85
C LEU A 32 7.82 0.55 5.75
N TRP A 33 8.64 1.57 5.46
CA TRP A 33 9.88 1.82 6.20
C TRP A 33 9.65 2.07 7.71
N HIS A 34 8.66 2.91 8.05
CA HIS A 34 8.26 3.21 9.42
C HIS A 34 6.81 2.79 9.67
N ASN A 35 6.44 2.58 10.94
CA ASN A 35 5.09 2.20 11.40
C ASN A 35 4.66 0.75 11.07
N PHE A 36 5.57 -0.07 10.55
CA PHE A 36 5.33 -1.49 10.28
C PHE A 36 6.20 -2.44 11.14
N GLY A 37 7.02 -1.88 12.04
CA GLY A 37 7.83 -2.60 13.03
C GLY A 37 7.05 -3.11 14.25
N HIS A 38 7.72 -3.81 15.18
CA HIS A 38 7.10 -4.38 16.38
C HIS A 38 6.52 -3.34 17.35
N ASP A 39 7.00 -2.09 17.25
CA ASP A 39 6.57 -0.92 18.00
C ASP A 39 5.16 -0.41 17.61
N THR A 40 4.64 -0.84 16.46
CA THR A 40 3.31 -0.43 15.99
C THR A 40 2.27 -1.55 16.17
N PRO A 41 1.10 -1.28 16.77
CA PRO A 41 0.04 -2.27 16.90
C PRO A 41 -0.37 -2.87 15.54
N HIS A 42 -0.52 -4.19 15.46
CA HIS A 42 -0.85 -4.87 14.21
C HIS A 42 -2.17 -4.35 13.58
N ALA A 43 -3.16 -3.99 14.40
CA ALA A 43 -4.40 -3.41 13.93
C ALA A 43 -4.20 -2.09 13.17
N VAL A 44 -3.25 -1.25 13.60
CA VAL A 44 -2.92 0.01 12.90
C VAL A 44 -2.31 -0.29 11.54
N LYS A 45 -1.37 -1.24 11.46
CA LYS A 45 -0.77 -1.68 10.18
C LYS A 45 -1.84 -2.15 9.19
N GLN A 46 -2.78 -2.96 9.68
CA GLN A 46 -3.91 -3.43 8.86
C GLN A 46 -4.77 -2.27 8.37
N THR A 47 -5.11 -1.31 9.24
CA THR A 47 -5.89 -0.12 8.87
C THR A 47 -5.18 0.67 7.76
N ILE A 48 -3.88 0.93 7.90
CA ILE A 48 -3.11 1.67 6.90
C ILE A 48 -3.14 0.94 5.54
N CYS A 49 -2.84 -0.37 5.52
CA CYS A 49 -2.83 -1.13 4.27
C CYS A 49 -4.22 -1.18 3.60
N ARG A 50 -5.28 -1.38 4.39
CA ARG A 50 -6.67 -1.42 3.88
C ARG A 50 -7.08 -0.07 3.30
N THR A 51 -6.82 1.02 4.02
CA THR A 51 -7.09 2.37 3.52
C THR A 51 -6.31 2.67 2.25
N ALA A 52 -5.02 2.32 2.18
CA ALA A 52 -4.24 2.51 0.96
C ALA A 52 -4.88 1.77 -0.24
N PHE A 53 -5.25 0.50 -0.04
CA PHE A 53 -5.85 -0.30 -1.10
C PHE A 53 -7.26 0.17 -1.51
N ASP A 54 -8.08 0.59 -0.55
CA ASP A 54 -9.40 1.20 -0.78
C ASP A 54 -9.33 2.51 -1.58
N HIS A 55 -8.17 3.16 -1.61
CA HIS A 55 -7.89 4.35 -2.41
C HIS A 55 -7.09 4.04 -3.69
N GLY A 56 -6.97 2.77 -4.07
CA GLY A 56 -6.36 2.33 -5.32
C GLY A 56 -4.83 2.24 -5.30
N ILE A 57 -4.18 2.40 -4.14
CA ILE A 57 -2.75 2.13 -4.03
C ILE A 57 -2.53 0.61 -4.15
N THR A 58 -1.90 0.19 -5.25
CA THR A 58 -1.60 -1.21 -5.56
C THR A 58 -0.13 -1.58 -5.42
N HIS A 59 0.71 -0.64 -5.01
CA HIS A 59 2.15 -0.85 -4.81
C HIS A 59 2.53 -0.58 -3.35
N PHE A 60 3.09 -1.62 -2.72
CA PHE A 60 3.58 -1.63 -1.35
C PHE A 60 5.07 -1.91 -1.36
N ASP A 61 5.88 -0.94 -0.93
CA ASP A 61 7.34 -1.00 -0.95
C ASP A 61 7.91 -1.46 0.40
N LEU A 62 8.86 -2.40 0.35
CA LEU A 62 9.51 -3.01 1.51
C LEU A 62 11.02 -3.17 1.26
N ALA A 63 11.79 -3.26 2.35
CA ALA A 63 13.17 -3.73 2.33
C ALA A 63 13.43 -4.70 3.49
N ASN A 64 14.57 -5.41 3.41
CA ASN A 64 14.97 -6.43 4.36
C ASN A 64 15.13 -5.92 5.81
N ASN A 65 15.44 -4.64 6.01
CA ASN A 65 15.69 -4.03 7.32
C ASN A 65 14.68 -2.93 7.68
N TYR A 66 13.52 -2.86 7.02
CA TYR A 66 12.47 -1.93 7.40
C TYR A 66 11.90 -2.27 8.78
N GLY A 67 11.55 -1.22 9.55
CA GLY A 67 11.29 -1.31 10.99
C GLY A 67 12.55 -1.01 11.83
N PRO A 68 12.39 -0.82 13.15
CA PRO A 68 13.52 -0.84 14.07
C PRO A 68 14.10 -2.28 14.16
N PRO A 69 15.42 -2.42 14.42
CA PRO A 69 16.05 -3.72 14.69
C PRO A 69 15.43 -4.43 15.90
#